data_AF-A0AAJ0CJN8-F1
#
_entry.id   AF-A0AAJ0CJN8-F1
#
_cell.length_a   1.000
_cell.length_b   1.000
_cell.length_c   1.000
_cell.angle_alpha   90.00
_cell.angle_beta   90.00
_cell.angle_gamma   90.00
#
_symmetry.space_group_name_H-M   'P 1'
#
loop_
_entity.id
_entity.type
_entity.pdbx_description
1 polymer ?
#
loop_
_entity_poly.entity_id
_entity_poly.type
_entity_poly.pdbx_seq_one_letter_code
_entity_poly.pdbx_strand_id
1 'polypeptide(L)'
;MNQHPAINDGHLQDASNVPDDKELEKCFTDTQPGAIDFDPQTAKRLKLKADLILLPLLTVAYLLNSLDRSNVSNAHTAGLEDDLHLQGNQFNQILTYYQIPFIVLGPAITMLTKLLGARWTIPTMLLAFGSASLASGFARDFQDLVVCRVFVGAFESGFLASVIYYLSIWYTRKELATRIGIFYAALVASSAFGGLLAYGMFHIRGGPYPSWAYLFFLEGGLTMLWAIVLFSLLPSGTDTAWFLNKKEKDVARLRLIQDSVTNLQTPFRWKEALGEF
;
A
#
# COMPACT_ATOMS: atom_id res chain seq x y z
N MET A 1 58.73 5.27 34.53
CA MET A 1 59.72 5.02 33.45
C MET A 1 59.11 3.92 32.58
N ASN A 2 58.21 4.30 31.69
CA ASN A 2 57.34 3.37 30.96
C ASN A 2 58.11 2.74 29.80
N GLN A 3 58.19 1.40 29.80
CA GLN A 3 58.64 0.62 28.65
C GLN A 3 57.45 0.46 27.69
N HIS A 4 57.46 1.20 26.59
CA HIS A 4 56.68 0.89 25.40
C HIS A 4 57.51 -0.06 24.52
N PRO A 5 57.00 -1.25 24.15
CA PRO A 5 57.66 -2.09 23.15
C PRO A 5 57.42 -1.50 21.76
N ALA A 6 58.49 -1.49 20.95
CA ALA A 6 58.48 -1.10 19.55
C ALA A 6 57.47 -1.95 18.76
N ILE A 7 56.50 -1.29 18.13
CA ILE A 7 55.63 -1.92 17.14
C ILE A 7 56.47 -2.06 15.86
N ASN A 8 56.65 -3.32 15.47
CA ASN A 8 57.31 -3.79 14.27
C ASN A 8 56.55 -3.26 13.03
N ASP A 9 57.18 -2.40 12.23
CA ASP A 9 56.69 -1.89 10.94
C ASP A 9 56.74 -3.00 9.86
N GLY A 10 55.96 -4.08 10.04
CA GLY A 10 55.99 -5.28 9.20
C GLY A 10 54.69 -5.62 8.47
N HIS A 11 53.62 -4.81 8.59
CA HIS A 11 52.30 -5.13 8.02
C HIS A 11 51.67 -3.98 7.22
N LEU A 12 52.44 -3.36 6.34
CA LEU A 12 51.93 -2.38 5.36
C LEU A 12 52.43 -2.68 3.93
N GLN A 13 52.53 -3.94 3.54
CA GLN A 13 52.90 -4.34 2.17
C GLN A 13 51.91 -5.25 1.43
N ASP A 14 50.73 -5.54 1.97
CA ASP A 14 49.71 -6.35 1.28
C ASP A 14 48.46 -5.57 0.84
N ALA A 15 48.61 -4.27 0.57
CA ALA A 15 47.55 -3.43 -0.01
C ALA A 15 47.59 -3.36 -1.55
N SER A 16 48.51 -4.09 -2.20
CA SER A 16 48.68 -4.10 -3.66
C SER A 16 48.02 -5.29 -4.36
N ASN A 17 47.14 -6.04 -3.67
CA ASN A 17 46.40 -7.16 -4.25
C ASN A 17 44.89 -6.90 -4.25
N VAL A 18 44.50 -5.67 -4.60
CA VAL A 18 43.13 -5.38 -5.05
C VAL A 18 42.97 -6.13 -6.37
N PRO A 19 42.05 -7.09 -6.49
CA PRO A 19 41.86 -7.82 -7.74
C PRO A 19 41.57 -6.82 -8.87
N ASP A 20 42.22 -6.99 -10.02
CA ASP A 20 42.02 -6.16 -11.21
C ASP A 20 40.51 -6.08 -11.52
N ASP A 21 40.01 -4.93 -11.96
CA ASP A 21 38.57 -4.74 -12.26
C ASP A 21 38.08 -5.80 -13.26
N LYS A 22 38.98 -6.30 -14.12
CA LYS A 22 38.74 -7.40 -15.06
C LYS A 22 38.67 -8.80 -14.43
N GLU A 23 39.33 -9.02 -13.30
CA GLU A 23 39.22 -10.28 -12.52
C GLU A 23 37.94 -10.30 -11.69
N LEU A 24 37.52 -9.14 -11.15
CA LEU A 24 36.18 -8.98 -10.58
C LEU A 24 35.11 -9.18 -11.66
N GLU A 25 35.26 -8.55 -12.83
CA GLU A 25 34.37 -8.76 -13.97
C GLU A 25 34.34 -10.23 -14.41
N LYS A 26 35.47 -10.94 -14.40
CA LYS A 26 35.54 -12.40 -14.64
C LYS A 26 34.82 -13.22 -13.58
N CYS A 27 34.98 -12.91 -12.29
CA CYS A 27 34.27 -13.60 -11.22
C CYS A 27 32.74 -13.36 -11.30
N PHE A 28 32.32 -12.18 -11.78
CA PHE A 28 30.92 -11.85 -12.04
C PHE A 28 30.39 -12.41 -13.38
N THR A 29 31.24 -12.64 -14.40
CA THR A 29 30.84 -13.15 -15.72
C THR A 29 30.93 -14.68 -15.84
N ASP A 30 31.78 -15.36 -15.05
CA ASP A 30 31.78 -16.83 -14.94
C ASP A 30 30.63 -17.35 -14.07
N THR A 31 29.99 -16.47 -13.30
CA THR A 31 28.63 -16.72 -12.84
C THR A 31 27.69 -16.37 -13.98
N GLN A 32 27.69 -17.18 -15.04
CA GLN A 32 26.48 -17.33 -15.85
C GLN A 32 25.32 -17.43 -14.85
N PRO A 33 24.27 -16.59 -14.93
CA PRO A 33 23.07 -16.88 -14.17
C PRO A 33 22.53 -18.15 -14.80
N GLY A 34 23.07 -19.30 -14.37
CA GLY A 34 22.45 -20.58 -14.58
C GLY A 34 21.04 -20.34 -14.13
N ALA A 35 20.11 -20.34 -15.10
CA ALA A 35 18.71 -20.18 -14.82
C ALA A 35 18.44 -21.16 -13.69
N ILE A 36 18.21 -20.63 -12.49
CA ILE A 36 17.90 -21.48 -11.36
C ILE A 36 16.68 -22.23 -11.84
N ASP A 37 16.84 -23.54 -12.08
CA ASP A 37 15.85 -24.30 -12.81
C ASP A 37 14.66 -24.47 -11.86
N PHE A 38 13.74 -23.51 -11.95
CA PHE A 38 12.56 -23.49 -11.13
C PHE A 38 11.64 -24.55 -11.68
N ASP A 39 11.18 -25.46 -10.83
CA ASP A 39 10.01 -26.25 -11.19
C ASP A 39 8.87 -25.29 -11.54
N PRO A 40 8.45 -25.21 -12.83
CA PRO A 40 7.46 -24.25 -13.28
C PRO A 40 6.10 -24.50 -12.61
N GLN A 41 5.87 -25.73 -12.12
CA GLN A 41 4.67 -26.09 -11.38
C GLN A 41 4.66 -25.45 -9.99
N THR A 42 5.80 -25.46 -9.27
CA THR A 42 5.94 -24.82 -7.96
C THR A 42 5.79 -23.29 -8.07
N ALA A 43 6.38 -22.67 -9.10
CA ALA A 43 6.21 -21.24 -9.34
C ALA A 43 4.76 -20.85 -9.66
N LYS A 44 4.03 -21.69 -10.43
CA LYS A 44 2.60 -21.45 -10.73
C LYS A 44 1.71 -21.60 -9.51
N ARG A 45 1.96 -22.61 -8.66
CA ARG A 45 1.23 -22.83 -7.40
C ARG A 45 1.44 -21.70 -6.41
N LEU A 46 2.68 -21.22 -6.27
CA LEU A 46 3.03 -20.05 -5.47
C LEU A 46 2.21 -18.82 -5.91
N LYS A 47 2.21 -18.51 -7.21
CA LYS A 47 1.44 -17.38 -7.75
C LYS A 47 -0.04 -17.50 -7.45
N LEU A 48 -0.63 -18.66 -7.71
CA LEU A 48 -2.06 -18.89 -7.45
C LEU A 48 -2.42 -18.71 -5.97
N LYS A 49 -1.58 -19.20 -5.05
CA LYS A 49 -1.80 -19.01 -3.61
C LYS A 49 -1.69 -17.53 -3.22
N ALA A 50 -0.66 -16.84 -3.71
CA ALA A 50 -0.51 -15.41 -3.46
C ALA A 50 -1.69 -14.61 -4.03
N ASP A 51 -2.11 -14.93 -5.27
CA ASP A 51 -3.24 -14.29 -5.93
C ASP A 51 -4.56 -14.56 -5.21
N LEU A 52 -4.80 -15.78 -4.72
CA LEU A 52 -6.04 -16.13 -4.02
C LEU A 52 -6.12 -15.59 -2.58
N ILE A 53 -5.00 -15.20 -1.98
CA ILE A 53 -4.98 -14.70 -0.60
C ILE A 53 -4.74 -13.19 -0.58
N LEU A 54 -3.64 -12.72 -1.19
CA LEU A 54 -3.22 -11.33 -1.09
C LEU A 54 -4.08 -10.39 -1.93
N LEU A 55 -4.41 -10.75 -3.18
CA LEU A 55 -5.23 -9.87 -4.03
C LEU A 55 -6.61 -9.62 -3.43
N PRO A 56 -7.44 -10.62 -3.06
CA PRO A 56 -8.76 -10.32 -2.50
C PRO A 56 -8.66 -9.54 -1.18
N LEU A 57 -7.67 -9.83 -0.33
CA LEU A 57 -7.45 -9.07 0.91
C LEU A 57 -7.23 -7.57 0.65
N LEU A 58 -6.35 -7.25 -0.30
CA LEU A 58 -6.01 -5.88 -0.66
C LEU A 58 -7.13 -5.22 -1.47
N THR A 59 -7.75 -5.95 -2.38
CA THR A 59 -8.86 -5.48 -3.23
C THR A 59 -10.07 -5.09 -2.38
N VAL A 60 -10.43 -5.87 -1.36
CA VAL A 60 -11.50 -5.50 -0.41
C VAL A 60 -11.11 -4.26 0.40
N ALA A 61 -9.85 -4.16 0.85
CA ALA A 61 -9.38 -2.98 1.57
C ALA A 61 -9.49 -1.71 0.70
N TYR A 62 -9.15 -1.83 -0.59
CA TYR A 62 -9.29 -0.73 -1.55
C TYR A 62 -10.74 -0.42 -1.92
N LEU A 63 -11.59 -1.43 -1.99
CA LEU A 63 -13.03 -1.25 -2.15
C LEU A 63 -13.60 -0.41 -1.00
N LEU A 64 -13.28 -0.77 0.25
CA LEU A 64 -13.71 -0.02 1.45
C LEU A 64 -13.16 1.41 1.44
N ASN A 65 -11.89 1.57 1.06
CA ASN A 65 -11.28 2.89 0.92
C ASN A 65 -11.97 3.77 -0.14
N SER A 66 -12.34 3.18 -1.28
CA SER A 66 -13.07 3.88 -2.33
C SER A 66 -14.51 4.21 -1.92
N LEU A 67 -15.15 3.35 -1.11
CA LEU A 67 -16.51 3.59 -0.62
C LEU A 67 -16.55 4.86 0.25
N ASP A 68 -15.57 5.04 1.15
CA ASP A 68 -15.48 6.25 1.99
C ASP A 68 -15.47 7.55 1.18
N ARG A 69 -14.73 7.58 0.06
CA ARG A 69 -14.67 8.74 -0.83
C ARG A 69 -16.03 9.05 -1.44
N SER A 70 -16.80 8.01 -1.78
CA SER A 70 -18.15 8.16 -2.34
C SER A 70 -19.18 8.57 -1.28
N ASN A 71 -18.95 8.25 0.00
CA ASN A 71 -19.90 8.54 1.08
C ASN A 71 -20.21 9.99 1.25
N VAL A 72 -19.23 10.90 1.08
CA VAL A 72 -19.47 12.33 1.25
C VAL A 72 -20.50 12.82 0.24
N SER A 73 -20.33 12.37 -1.00
CA SER A 73 -21.22 12.67 -2.11
C SER A 73 -22.59 12.02 -1.95
N ASN A 74 -22.65 10.79 -1.42
CA ASN A 74 -23.92 10.14 -1.11
C ASN A 74 -24.64 10.82 0.06
N ALA A 75 -23.92 11.20 1.12
CA ALA A 75 -24.46 11.93 2.26
C ALA A 75 -24.99 13.31 1.84
N HIS A 76 -24.34 13.99 0.90
CA HIS A 76 -24.84 15.22 0.30
C HIS A 76 -26.26 15.05 -0.25
N THR A 77 -26.51 13.98 -1.01
CA THR A 77 -27.85 13.67 -1.54
C THR A 77 -28.87 13.28 -0.48
N ALA A 78 -28.42 13.01 0.75
CA ALA A 78 -29.23 12.59 1.89
C ALA A 78 -29.60 13.73 2.83
N GLY A 79 -29.37 14.99 2.44
CA GLY A 79 -29.68 16.16 3.26
C GLY A 79 -28.56 16.58 4.23
N LEU A 80 -27.32 16.12 4.03
CA LEU A 80 -26.16 16.56 4.84
C LEU A 80 -26.03 18.09 4.86
N GLU A 81 -26.30 18.78 3.75
CA GLU A 81 -26.24 20.24 3.70
C GLU A 81 -27.26 20.91 4.63
N ASP A 82 -28.48 20.39 4.66
CA ASP A 82 -29.55 20.93 5.49
C ASP A 82 -29.30 20.65 6.98
N ASP A 83 -28.84 19.43 7.31
CA ASP A 83 -28.58 19.02 8.70
C ASP A 83 -27.40 19.79 9.34
N LEU A 84 -26.34 20.07 8.56
CA LEU A 84 -25.15 20.81 9.02
C LEU A 84 -25.23 22.31 8.72
N HIS A 85 -26.35 22.80 8.17
CA HIS A 85 -26.55 24.19 7.77
C HIS A 85 -25.42 24.72 6.85
N LEU A 86 -24.97 23.89 5.91
CA LEU A 86 -23.90 24.23 4.99
C LEU A 86 -24.37 25.35 4.04
N GLN A 87 -23.57 26.39 3.88
CA GLN A 87 -23.88 27.54 3.03
C GLN A 87 -22.94 27.67 1.83
N GLY A 88 -23.53 27.89 0.66
CA GLY A 88 -22.80 28.25 -0.56
C GLY A 88 -21.80 27.19 -1.00
N ASN A 89 -20.50 27.52 -0.93
CA ASN A 89 -19.42 26.67 -1.44
C ASN A 89 -18.77 25.76 -0.37
N GLN A 90 -19.33 25.71 0.83
CA GLN A 90 -18.76 24.96 1.96
C GLN A 90 -18.63 23.45 1.68
N PHE A 91 -19.60 22.85 0.98
CA PHE A 91 -19.50 21.43 0.60
C PHE A 91 -18.26 21.16 -0.27
N ASN A 92 -18.01 21.99 -1.29
CA ASN A 92 -16.82 21.85 -2.13
C ASN A 92 -15.52 22.16 -1.36
N GLN A 93 -15.57 23.04 -0.36
CA GLN A 93 -14.42 23.27 0.53
C GLN A 93 -14.08 22.02 1.34
N ILE A 94 -15.07 21.28 1.85
CA ILE A 94 -14.84 20.02 2.56
C ILE A 94 -14.09 19.01 1.68
N LEU A 95 -14.54 18.85 0.43
CA LEU A 95 -13.88 17.97 -0.54
C LEU A 95 -12.43 18.41 -0.82
N THR A 96 -12.21 19.73 -0.90
CA THR A 96 -10.87 20.30 -1.13
C THR A 96 -9.95 20.10 0.08
N TYR A 97 -10.44 20.31 1.30
CA TYR A 97 -9.65 20.17 2.52
C TYR A 97 -9.19 18.73 2.78
N TYR A 98 -9.92 17.74 2.31
CA TYR A 98 -9.46 16.34 2.29
C TYR A 98 -8.23 16.15 1.37
N GLN A 99 -8.23 16.81 0.19
CA GLN A 99 -7.21 16.60 -0.82
C GLN A 99 -5.84 17.21 -0.47
N ILE A 100 -5.83 18.30 0.30
CA ILE A 100 -4.60 18.99 0.72
C ILE A 100 -3.66 18.06 1.52
N PRO A 101 -4.06 17.49 2.69
CA PRO A 101 -3.21 16.57 3.44
C PRO A 101 -2.96 15.28 2.66
N PHE A 102 -3.91 14.84 1.81
CA PHE A 102 -3.72 13.66 0.96
C PHE A 102 -2.50 13.83 0.04
N ILE A 103 -2.35 14.98 -0.61
CA ILE A 103 -1.23 15.26 -1.50
C ILE A 103 0.07 15.48 -0.70
N VAL A 104 0.01 16.27 0.36
CA VAL A 104 1.20 16.68 1.13
C VAL A 104 1.82 15.48 1.87
N LEU A 105 0.98 14.64 2.49
CA LEU A 105 1.45 13.51 3.31
C LEU A 105 1.66 12.22 2.51
N GLY A 106 1.14 12.13 1.28
CA GLY A 106 1.24 10.93 0.45
C GLY A 106 2.67 10.39 0.30
N PRO A 107 3.64 11.22 -0.12
CA PRO A 107 5.04 10.79 -0.22
C PRO A 107 5.66 10.41 1.13
N ALA A 108 5.36 11.18 2.19
CA ALA A 108 5.89 10.95 3.53
C ALA A 108 5.43 9.60 4.10
N ILE A 109 4.13 9.31 4.00
CA ILE A 109 3.56 8.05 4.47
C ILE A 109 4.03 6.87 3.61
N THR A 110 4.16 7.05 2.30
CA THR A 110 4.73 6.00 1.43
C THR A 110 6.17 5.67 1.80
N MET A 111 6.98 6.69 2.13
CA MET A 111 8.35 6.48 2.61
C MET A 111 8.36 5.78 3.97
N LEU A 112 7.43 6.12 4.86
CA LEU A 112 7.25 5.46 6.15
C LEU A 112 6.92 3.97 5.99
N THR A 113 6.05 3.62 5.03
CA THR A 113 5.73 2.22 4.70
C THR A 113 6.95 1.42 4.28
N LYS A 114 7.89 2.04 3.54
CA LYS A 114 9.16 1.38 3.17
C LYS A 114 10.06 1.13 4.38
N LEU A 115 10.02 1.99 5.39
CA LEU A 115 10.86 1.88 6.58
C LEU A 115 10.30 0.92 7.63
N LEU A 116 9.01 1.04 7.97
CA LEU A 116 8.34 0.23 9.00
C LEU A 116 7.84 -1.12 8.47
N GLY A 117 7.79 -1.26 7.15
CA GLY A 117 7.24 -2.42 6.47
C GLY A 117 5.73 -2.32 6.26
N ALA A 118 5.28 -2.86 5.13
CA ALA A 118 3.89 -2.81 4.70
C ALA A 118 2.93 -3.58 5.61
N ARG A 119 3.39 -4.64 6.30
CA ARG A 119 2.56 -5.45 7.21
C ARG A 119 1.94 -4.62 8.32
N TRP A 120 2.69 -3.70 8.93
CA TRP A 120 2.19 -2.90 10.05
C TRP A 120 1.57 -1.60 9.57
N THR A 121 2.15 -1.00 8.54
CA THR A 121 1.74 0.33 8.08
C THR A 121 0.37 0.30 7.40
N ILE A 122 0.12 -0.64 6.48
CA ILE A 122 -1.15 -0.70 5.73
C ILE A 122 -2.35 -0.88 6.67
N PRO A 123 -2.37 -1.86 7.60
CA PRO A 123 -3.51 -2.04 8.50
C PRO A 123 -3.65 -0.90 9.51
N THR A 124 -2.54 -0.30 9.98
CA THR A 124 -2.60 0.84 10.90
C THR A 124 -3.21 2.07 10.23
N MET A 125 -2.85 2.34 8.97
CA MET A 125 -3.49 3.37 8.17
C MET A 125 -4.97 3.06 7.95
N LEU A 126 -5.30 1.80 7.63
CA LEU A 126 -6.68 1.35 7.43
C LEU A 126 -7.54 1.57 8.68
N LEU A 127 -6.97 1.25 9.85
CA LEU A 127 -7.62 1.44 11.15
C LEU A 127 -7.78 2.93 11.50
N ALA A 128 -6.73 3.73 11.28
CA ALA A 128 -6.74 5.16 11.59
C ALA A 128 -7.74 5.92 10.72
N PHE A 129 -7.75 5.69 9.40
CA PHE A 129 -8.76 6.32 8.54
C PHE A 129 -10.17 5.78 8.84
N GLY A 130 -10.34 4.48 9.07
CA GLY A 130 -11.65 3.92 9.43
C GLY A 130 -12.22 4.54 10.70
N SER A 131 -11.37 4.82 11.70
CA SER A 131 -11.77 5.51 12.93
C SER A 131 -12.16 6.98 12.69
N ALA A 132 -11.44 7.69 11.82
CA ALA A 132 -11.76 9.07 11.45
C ALA A 132 -13.03 9.16 10.57
N SER A 133 -13.27 8.16 9.72
CA SER A 133 -14.51 8.02 8.95
C SER A 133 -15.70 7.77 9.88
N LEU A 134 -15.56 6.87 10.86
CA LEU A 134 -16.57 6.63 11.89
C LEU A 134 -16.88 7.90 12.69
N ALA A 135 -15.84 8.67 13.06
CA ALA A 135 -15.97 9.94 13.75
C ALA A 135 -16.74 10.99 12.92
N SER A 136 -16.64 10.94 11.58
CA SER A 136 -17.36 11.83 10.67
C SER A 136 -18.88 11.68 10.79
N GLY A 137 -19.38 10.50 11.17
CA GLY A 137 -20.81 10.29 11.42
C GLY A 137 -21.34 11.01 12.68
N PHE A 138 -20.46 11.46 13.58
CA PHE A 138 -20.83 12.23 14.76
C PHE A 138 -20.74 13.75 14.56
N ALA A 139 -20.30 14.20 13.38
CA ALA A 139 -20.16 15.63 13.08
C ALA A 139 -21.51 16.34 13.13
N ARG A 140 -21.55 17.50 13.80
CA ARG A 140 -22.77 18.32 13.92
C ARG A 140 -22.65 19.66 13.21
N ASP A 141 -21.41 20.11 13.01
CA ASP A 141 -21.09 21.38 12.38
C ASP A 141 -20.13 21.20 11.19
N PHE A 142 -20.08 22.20 10.33
CA PHE A 142 -19.12 22.28 9.23
C PHE A 142 -17.68 22.05 9.69
N GLN A 143 -17.29 22.64 10.83
CA GLN A 143 -15.93 22.55 11.36
C GLN A 143 -15.56 21.12 11.77
N ASP A 144 -16.48 20.41 12.43
CA ASP A 144 -16.28 19.02 12.84
C ASP A 144 -16.02 18.13 11.62
N LEU A 145 -16.84 18.31 10.57
CA LEU A 145 -16.73 17.54 9.35
C LEU A 145 -15.42 17.84 8.62
N VAL A 146 -14.99 19.11 8.57
CA VAL A 146 -13.70 19.50 7.98
C VAL A 146 -12.53 18.87 8.74
N VAL A 147 -12.55 18.90 10.07
CA VAL A 147 -11.48 18.30 10.90
C VAL A 147 -11.40 16.79 10.65
N CYS A 148 -12.54 16.09 10.68
CA CYS A 148 -12.57 14.65 10.40
C CYS A 148 -12.02 14.36 8.99
N ARG A 149 -12.37 15.18 7.99
CA ARG A 149 -11.93 15.01 6.60
C ARG A 149 -10.43 15.22 6.41
N VAL A 150 -9.85 16.18 7.13
CA VAL A 150 -8.40 16.40 7.14
C VAL A 150 -7.68 15.18 7.71
N PHE A 151 -8.19 14.59 8.80
CA PHE A 151 -7.64 13.36 9.38
C PHE A 151 -7.77 12.16 8.45
N VAL A 152 -8.95 11.96 7.84
CA VAL A 152 -9.14 10.89 6.84
C VAL A 152 -8.15 11.06 5.70
N GLY A 153 -8.04 12.26 5.11
CA GLY A 153 -7.10 12.53 4.02
C GLY A 153 -5.64 12.32 4.41
N ALA A 154 -5.26 12.67 5.65
CA ALA A 154 -3.92 12.43 6.16
C ALA A 154 -3.59 10.94 6.28
N PHE A 155 -4.49 10.14 6.86
CA PHE A 155 -4.28 8.71 7.05
C PHE A 155 -4.41 7.91 5.75
N GLU A 156 -5.19 8.38 4.78
CA GLU A 156 -5.40 7.71 3.50
C GLU A 156 -4.31 8.03 2.46
N SER A 157 -3.63 9.17 2.61
CA SER A 157 -2.67 9.75 1.66
C SER A 157 -1.72 8.76 0.97
N GLY A 158 -1.13 7.83 1.72
CA GLY A 158 -0.16 6.86 1.22
C GLY A 158 -0.71 5.46 0.95
N PHE A 159 -2.02 5.21 1.11
CA PHE A 159 -2.57 3.84 1.11
C PHE A 159 -2.33 3.12 -0.22
N LEU A 160 -2.71 3.74 -1.34
CA LEU A 160 -2.56 3.16 -2.67
C LEU A 160 -1.08 2.85 -2.99
N ALA A 161 -0.18 3.82 -2.75
CA ALA A 161 1.24 3.65 -3.00
C ALA A 161 1.85 2.55 -2.11
N SER A 162 1.39 2.46 -0.86
CA SER A 162 1.79 1.41 0.08
C SER A 162 1.36 0.01 -0.38
N VAL A 163 0.14 -0.12 -0.91
CA VAL A 163 -0.36 -1.38 -1.46
C VAL A 163 0.38 -1.77 -2.72
N ILE A 164 0.65 -0.83 -3.64
CA ILE A 164 1.44 -1.09 -4.85
C ILE A 164 2.87 -1.52 -4.48
N TYR A 165 3.49 -0.84 -3.51
CA TYR A 165 4.79 -1.23 -2.97
C TYR A 165 4.74 -2.65 -2.38
N TYR A 166 3.72 -2.97 -1.59
CA TYR A 166 3.57 -4.31 -1.04
C TYR A 166 3.43 -5.36 -2.15
N LEU A 167 2.60 -5.14 -3.17
CA LEU A 167 2.49 -6.04 -4.32
C LEU A 167 3.82 -6.21 -5.06
N SER A 168 4.65 -5.17 -5.14
CA SER A 168 5.98 -5.24 -5.76
C SER A 168 6.96 -6.17 -5.03
N ILE A 169 6.74 -6.43 -3.73
CA ILE A 169 7.53 -7.40 -2.95
C ILE A 169 7.16 -8.84 -3.30
N TRP A 170 5.95 -9.10 -3.82
CA TRP A 170 5.44 -10.44 -4.09
C TRP A 170 5.44 -10.82 -5.57
N TYR A 171 5.35 -9.84 -6.45
CA TYR A 171 5.16 -10.05 -7.89
C TYR A 171 6.28 -9.41 -8.73
N THR A 172 6.68 -10.11 -9.78
CA THR A 172 7.61 -9.57 -10.81
C THR A 172 6.94 -8.46 -11.61
N ARG A 173 7.72 -7.54 -12.21
CA ARG A 173 7.19 -6.37 -12.92
C ARG A 173 6.15 -6.70 -14.01
N LYS A 174 6.39 -7.76 -14.80
CA LYS A 174 5.47 -8.23 -15.87
C LYS A 174 4.11 -8.67 -15.32
N GLU A 175 4.10 -9.16 -14.08
CA GLU A 175 2.93 -9.70 -13.41
C GLU A 175 2.15 -8.66 -12.60
N LEU A 176 2.88 -7.66 -12.12
CA LEU A 176 2.35 -6.59 -11.28
C LEU A 176 1.28 -5.78 -12.02
N ALA A 177 1.50 -5.42 -13.29
CA ALA A 177 0.59 -4.59 -14.06
C ALA A 177 -0.83 -5.19 -14.19
N THR A 178 -0.95 -6.47 -14.54
CA THR A 178 -2.25 -7.15 -14.65
C THR A 178 -2.99 -7.19 -13.31
N ARG A 179 -2.25 -7.38 -12.21
CA ARG A 179 -2.80 -7.47 -10.85
C ARG A 179 -3.26 -6.13 -10.33
N ILE A 180 -2.51 -5.07 -10.63
CA ILE A 180 -2.94 -3.69 -10.39
C ILE A 180 -4.23 -3.41 -11.17
N GLY A 181 -4.35 -3.87 -12.42
CA GLY A 181 -5.60 -3.74 -13.18
C GLY A 181 -6.81 -4.37 -12.48
N ILE A 182 -6.67 -5.61 -12.00
CA ILE A 182 -7.72 -6.31 -11.23
C ILE A 182 -8.03 -5.57 -9.93
N PHE A 183 -7.01 -5.10 -9.22
CA PHE A 183 -7.16 -4.31 -8.00
C PHE A 183 -7.91 -3.00 -8.25
N TYR A 184 -7.61 -2.30 -9.35
CA TYR A 184 -8.31 -1.07 -9.74
C TYR A 184 -9.78 -1.30 -10.12
N ALA A 185 -10.15 -2.50 -10.57
CA ALA A 185 -11.55 -2.82 -10.85
C ALA A 185 -12.44 -2.70 -9.60
N ALA A 186 -11.87 -2.85 -8.39
CA ALA A 186 -12.62 -2.61 -7.15
C ALA A 186 -13.04 -1.16 -6.93
N LEU A 187 -12.38 -0.18 -7.57
CA LEU A 187 -12.81 1.23 -7.55
C LEU A 187 -14.21 1.36 -8.18
N VAL A 188 -14.40 0.74 -9.35
CA VAL A 188 -15.67 0.77 -10.08
C VAL A 188 -16.74 -0.01 -9.33
N ALA A 189 -16.37 -1.18 -8.79
CA ALA A 189 -17.26 -1.97 -7.96
C ALA A 189 -17.74 -1.18 -6.74
N SER A 190 -16.82 -0.52 -6.02
CA SER A 190 -17.13 0.35 -4.88
C SER A 190 -18.15 1.42 -5.26
N SER A 191 -17.95 2.17 -6.34
CA SER A 191 -18.89 3.21 -6.75
C SER A 191 -20.30 2.66 -7.05
N ALA A 192 -20.40 1.46 -7.63
CA ALA A 192 -21.68 0.80 -7.88
C ALA A 192 -22.38 0.36 -6.57
N PHE A 193 -21.61 -0.19 -5.62
CA PHE A 193 -22.16 -0.62 -4.33
C PHE A 193 -22.44 0.54 -3.37
N GLY A 194 -21.66 1.62 -3.40
CA GLY A 194 -21.79 2.76 -2.49
C GLY A 194 -23.13 3.47 -2.60
N GLY A 195 -23.61 3.68 -3.83
CA GLY A 195 -24.96 4.24 -4.05
C GLY A 195 -26.07 3.30 -3.57
N LEU A 196 -25.90 1.98 -3.73
CA LEU A 196 -26.87 0.99 -3.26
C LEU A 196 -26.91 0.93 -1.72
N LEU A 197 -25.74 0.95 -1.07
CA LEU A 197 -25.62 1.03 0.39
C LEU A 197 -26.26 2.31 0.91
N ALA A 198 -25.97 3.46 0.29
CA ALA A 198 -26.57 4.74 0.63
C ALA A 198 -28.11 4.70 0.55
N TYR A 199 -28.66 4.17 -0.54
CA TYR A 199 -30.10 3.98 -0.70
C TYR A 199 -30.70 3.12 0.43
N GLY A 200 -30.04 2.01 0.79
CA GLY A 200 -30.44 1.16 1.91
C GLY A 200 -30.45 1.91 3.25
N MET A 201 -29.43 2.72 3.52
CA MET A 201 -29.32 3.48 4.77
C MET A 201 -30.33 4.62 4.87
N PHE A 202 -30.76 5.21 3.75
CA PHE A 202 -31.79 6.27 3.74
C PHE A 202 -33.17 5.79 4.17
N HIS A 203 -33.43 4.49 4.12
CA HIS A 203 -34.69 3.91 4.59
C HIS A 203 -34.76 3.75 6.11
N ILE A 204 -33.62 3.88 6.81
CA ILE A 204 -33.58 3.82 8.27
C ILE A 204 -34.13 5.14 8.81
N ARG A 205 -35.38 5.09 9.28
CA ARG A 205 -36.10 6.21 9.93
C ARG A 205 -36.31 5.90 11.41
N GLY A 206 -36.10 6.90 12.27
CA GLY A 206 -36.41 6.83 13.71
C GLY A 206 -35.24 6.55 14.64
N GLY A 207 -34.00 6.65 14.15
CA GLY A 207 -32.80 6.59 14.98
C GLY A 207 -32.40 7.95 15.59
N PRO A 208 -31.51 7.99 16.60
CA PRO A 208 -31.03 9.24 17.22
C PRO A 208 -30.09 10.08 16.34
N TYR A 209 -29.65 9.55 15.20
CA TYR A 209 -28.74 10.23 14.25
C TYR A 209 -29.42 10.41 12.90
N PRO A 210 -28.98 11.39 12.09
CA PRO A 210 -29.50 11.56 10.74
C PRO A 210 -29.13 10.36 9.85
N SER A 211 -29.94 10.09 8.82
CA SER A 211 -29.80 8.88 8.00
C SER A 211 -28.41 8.76 7.31
N TRP A 212 -27.77 9.89 6.99
CA TRP A 212 -26.43 9.91 6.40
C TRP A 212 -25.33 9.50 7.39
N ALA A 213 -25.50 9.75 8.69
CA ALA A 213 -24.50 9.38 9.70
C ALA A 213 -24.35 7.86 9.82
N TYR A 214 -25.44 7.11 9.63
CA TYR A 214 -25.42 5.66 9.63
C TYR A 214 -24.57 5.07 8.49
N LEU A 215 -24.46 5.77 7.36
CA LEU A 215 -23.57 5.37 6.27
C LEU A 215 -22.11 5.41 6.73
N PHE A 216 -21.69 6.50 7.38
CA PHE A 216 -20.36 6.63 7.97
C PHE A 216 -20.10 5.60 9.08
N PHE A 217 -21.09 5.31 9.92
CA PHE A 217 -20.94 4.30 10.97
C PHE A 217 -20.75 2.89 10.41
N LEU A 218 -21.53 2.52 9.41
CA LEU A 218 -21.44 1.20 8.79
C LEU A 218 -20.09 1.03 8.08
N GLU A 219 -19.69 2.01 7.27
CA GLU A 219 -18.47 1.89 6.48
C GLU A 219 -17.19 2.05 7.30
N GLY A 220 -17.15 3.02 8.22
CA GLY A 220 -16.04 3.17 9.16
C GLY A 220 -15.86 1.91 10.02
N GLY A 221 -16.97 1.34 10.50
CA GLY A 221 -16.97 0.09 11.28
C GLY A 221 -16.46 -1.11 10.48
N LEU A 222 -16.98 -1.33 9.27
CA LEU A 222 -16.53 -2.41 8.38
C LEU A 222 -15.04 -2.29 8.04
N THR A 223 -14.58 -1.07 7.80
CA THR A 223 -13.18 -0.76 7.54
C THR A 223 -12.30 -1.12 8.72
N MET A 224 -12.68 -0.73 9.94
CA MET A 224 -11.92 -1.06 11.15
C MET A 224 -11.85 -2.57 11.39
N LEU A 225 -12.96 -3.28 11.18
CA LEU A 225 -12.98 -4.74 11.26
C LEU A 225 -12.05 -5.37 10.22
N TRP A 226 -12.06 -4.87 8.99
CA TRP A 226 -11.16 -5.35 7.94
C TRP A 226 -9.69 -5.05 8.25
N ALA A 227 -9.39 -3.92 8.88
CA ALA A 227 -8.03 -3.58 9.32
C ALA A 227 -7.49 -4.60 10.33
N ILE A 228 -8.32 -5.04 11.28
CA ILE A 228 -7.94 -6.07 12.27
C ILE A 228 -7.67 -7.42 11.57
N VAL A 229 -8.49 -7.78 10.58
CA VAL A 229 -8.28 -8.97 9.75
C VAL A 229 -6.94 -8.88 9.00
N LEU A 230 -6.65 -7.75 8.35
CA LEU A 230 -5.38 -7.55 7.65
C LEU A 230 -4.18 -7.64 8.60
N PHE A 231 -4.28 -7.10 9.81
CA PHE A 231 -3.21 -7.20 10.80
C PHE A 231 -2.84 -8.65 11.13
N SER A 232 -3.84 -9.52 11.17
CA SER A 232 -3.65 -10.95 11.44
C SER A 232 -3.18 -11.73 10.20
N LEU A 233 -3.75 -11.45 9.04
CA LEU A 233 -3.55 -12.26 7.82
C LEU A 233 -2.37 -11.82 6.95
N LEU A 234 -1.95 -10.55 6.98
CA LEU A 234 -1.01 -9.97 6.02
C LEU A 234 0.47 -10.28 6.36
N PRO A 235 1.18 -11.16 5.63
CA PRO A 235 2.58 -11.45 5.90
C PRO A 235 3.51 -10.25 5.60
N SER A 236 4.65 -10.15 6.29
CA SER A 236 5.63 -9.05 6.06
C SER A 236 6.34 -9.14 4.72
N GLY A 237 6.47 -10.34 4.17
CA GLY A 237 7.19 -10.64 2.95
C GLY A 237 7.19 -12.13 2.66
N THR A 238 7.83 -12.52 1.57
CA THR A 238 7.86 -13.90 1.05
C THR A 238 8.46 -14.90 2.05
N ASP A 239 9.44 -14.48 2.86
CA ASP A 239 10.09 -15.33 3.87
C ASP A 239 9.18 -15.64 5.08
N THR A 240 8.35 -14.66 5.47
CA THR A 240 7.45 -14.75 6.63
C THR A 240 6.07 -15.31 6.30
N ALA A 241 5.83 -15.68 5.04
CA ALA A 241 4.54 -16.14 4.57
C ALA A 241 4.10 -17.42 5.32
N TRP A 242 2.98 -17.38 6.03
CA TRP A 242 2.46 -18.52 6.79
C TRP A 242 1.84 -19.61 5.89
N PHE A 243 1.43 -19.25 4.66
CA PHE A 243 0.77 -20.14 3.70
C PHE A 243 1.73 -20.80 2.68
N LEU A 244 3.03 -20.46 2.72
CA LEU A 244 4.05 -21.05 1.84
C LEU A 244 4.87 -22.12 2.58
N ASN A 245 5.18 -23.20 1.86
CA ASN A 245 6.15 -24.19 2.30
C ASN A 245 7.59 -23.69 2.09
N LYS A 246 8.59 -24.25 2.79
CA LYS A 246 10.01 -23.79 2.72
C LYS A 246 10.52 -23.68 1.27
N LYS A 247 10.29 -24.74 0.46
CA LYS A 247 10.64 -24.76 -0.96
C LYS A 247 9.96 -23.66 -1.78
N GLU A 248 8.72 -23.31 -1.47
CA GLU A 248 7.98 -22.24 -2.16
C GLU A 248 8.53 -20.86 -1.80
N LYS A 249 9.01 -20.67 -0.57
CA LYS A 249 9.66 -19.43 -0.11
C LYS A 249 11.00 -19.20 -0.82
N ASP A 250 11.81 -20.26 -0.92
CA ASP A 250 13.10 -20.20 -1.60
C ASP A 250 12.91 -19.84 -3.09
N VAL A 251 11.95 -20.49 -3.77
CA VAL A 251 11.57 -20.16 -5.15
C VAL A 251 11.07 -18.72 -5.28
N ALA A 252 10.27 -18.22 -4.33
CA ALA A 252 9.77 -16.85 -4.34
C ALA A 252 10.92 -15.83 -4.25
N ARG A 253 11.85 -16.03 -3.30
CA ARG A 253 13.00 -15.16 -3.08
C ARG A 253 13.92 -15.12 -4.29
N LEU A 254 14.30 -16.28 -4.81
CA LEU A 254 15.20 -16.41 -5.95
C LEU A 254 14.62 -15.78 -7.22
N ARG A 255 13.31 -15.92 -7.43
CA ARG A 255 12.60 -15.30 -8.55
C ARG A 255 12.62 -13.76 -8.51
N LEU A 256 12.41 -13.18 -7.33
CA LEU A 256 12.46 -11.73 -7.15
C LEU A 256 13.88 -11.19 -7.33
N ILE A 257 14.88 -11.93 -6.82
CA ILE A 257 16.30 -11.61 -7.05
C ILE A 257 16.62 -11.62 -8.54
N GLN A 258 16.18 -12.64 -9.29
CA GLN A 258 16.42 -12.70 -10.74
C GLN A 258 15.78 -11.52 -11.48
N ASP A 259 14.54 -11.13 -11.14
CA ASP A 259 13.88 -9.95 -11.73
C ASP A 259 14.63 -8.65 -11.36
N SER A 260 15.19 -8.56 -10.16
CA SER A 260 16.00 -7.41 -9.74
C SER A 260 17.37 -7.33 -10.45
N VAL A 261 18.08 -8.46 -10.60
CA VAL A 261 19.41 -8.55 -11.20
C VAL A 261 19.36 -8.35 -12.71
N THR A 262 18.34 -8.90 -13.39
CA THR A 262 18.13 -8.70 -14.84
C THR A 262 17.98 -7.21 -15.21
N ASN A 263 17.52 -6.38 -14.27
CA ASN A 263 17.33 -4.94 -14.50
C ASN A 263 18.47 -4.04 -14.01
N LEU A 264 19.46 -4.56 -13.27
CA LEU A 264 20.68 -3.80 -12.96
C LEU A 264 21.63 -3.73 -14.18
N GLN A 265 21.46 -4.63 -15.14
CA GLN A 265 22.25 -4.69 -16.37
C GLN A 265 21.74 -3.76 -17.49
N THR A 266 20.60 -3.07 -17.30
CA THR A 266 20.13 -2.06 -18.25
C THR A 266 20.54 -0.67 -17.77
N PRO A 267 21.58 -0.03 -18.36
CA PRO A 267 21.94 1.33 -17.99
C PRO A 267 20.78 2.28 -18.27
N PHE A 268 20.55 3.25 -17.37
CA PHE A 268 19.48 4.24 -17.53
C PHE A 268 19.73 5.09 -18.79
N ARG A 269 18.97 4.85 -19.86
CA ARG A 269 19.10 5.54 -21.15
C ARG A 269 18.08 6.67 -21.25
N TRP A 270 18.55 7.89 -20.97
CA TRP A 270 17.76 9.12 -21.11
C TRP A 270 17.04 9.28 -22.46
N LYS A 271 17.61 8.73 -23.54
CA LYS A 271 17.02 8.78 -24.88
C LYS A 271 15.76 7.92 -25.05
N GLU A 272 15.65 6.79 -24.34
CA GLU A 272 14.44 5.94 -24.37
C GLU A 272 13.33 6.56 -23.50
N ALA A 273 13.70 7.10 -22.33
CA ALA A 273 12.74 7.74 -21.44
C ALA A 273 12.07 8.98 -22.06
N LEU A 274 12.80 9.77 -22.86
CA LEU A 274 12.25 10.93 -23.57
C LEU A 274 11.51 10.58 -24.87
N GLY A 275 11.60 9.32 -25.34
CA GLY A 275 10.88 8.87 -26.53
C GLY A 275 9.48 8.30 -26.23
N GLU A 276 9.16 8.05 -24.96
CA GLU A 276 7.84 7.57 -24.52
C GLU A 276 6.87 8.69 -24.10
N PHE A 277 7.35 9.94 -24.05
CA PHE A 277 6.55 11.15 -23.86
C PHE A 277 6.41 11.92 -25.18
#